data_AF-M0CBN0-F1
#
_entry.id   AF-M0CBN0-F1
#
_cell.length_a   1.000
_cell.length_b   1.000
_cell.length_c   1.000
_cell.angle_alpha   90.00
_cell.angle_beta   90.00
_cell.angle_gamma   90.00
#
_symmetry.space_group_name_H-M   'P 1'
#
loop_
_entity.id
_entity.type
_entity.pdbx_description
1 polymer ?
#
loop_
_entity_poly.entity_id
_entity_poly.type
_entity_poly.pdbx_seq_one_letter_code
_entity_poly.pdbx_strand_id
1 'polypeptide(L)'
;MEERTRAYLRGRFRDHYRRTEITPPPAANEREWGYIPWTDGPDTTMVRHRSLLELGDLSEFLVRKRPRHVYFSAGRFRDPGASSMHEKDWQSADLVFDLDADHLPSVTLGEDSYAEMLAKCKDALGRLLEFLEDDFAFENLEIVFSGGRGYHVHVRDENVLHLEREHRREIVDYVRGIGLEYDELIETETVAGLGRKTPTERRTLQIEGGWGTRIHDHFMAFIDELLAMEEDAALERLQEFDGIGEGKATATLNAARNNREGLEAG
;
A
#
# COMPACT_ATOMS: atom_id res chain seq x y z
N MET A 1 11.11 -32.38 3.01
CA MET A 1 12.52 -31.96 3.20
C MET A 1 13.26 -33.11 3.88
N GLU A 2 14.41 -33.53 3.36
CA GLU A 2 15.17 -34.62 3.99
C GLU A 2 15.62 -34.26 5.40
N GLU A 3 15.73 -35.28 6.25
CA GLU A 3 16.01 -35.14 7.68
C GLU A 3 17.29 -34.36 7.97
N ARG A 4 18.37 -34.64 7.22
CA ARG A 4 19.67 -33.98 7.41
C ARG A 4 19.58 -32.46 7.18
N THR A 5 18.92 -32.05 6.10
CA THR A 5 18.71 -30.62 5.78
C THR A 5 17.85 -29.94 6.84
N ARG A 6 16.77 -30.60 7.27
CA ARG A 6 15.90 -30.11 8.34
C ARG A 6 16.66 -29.92 9.66
N ALA A 7 17.46 -30.91 10.06
CA ALA A 7 18.26 -30.84 11.28
C ALA A 7 19.30 -29.70 11.22
N TYR A 8 19.97 -29.55 10.07
CA TYR A 8 20.91 -28.46 9.82
C TYR A 8 20.23 -27.09 9.94
N LEU A 9 19.13 -26.86 9.21
CA LEU A 9 18.41 -25.58 9.23
C LEU A 9 17.85 -25.26 10.61
N ARG A 10 17.28 -26.24 11.31
CA ARG A 10 16.82 -26.08 12.69
C ARG A 10 17.95 -25.68 13.64
N GLY A 11 19.17 -26.18 13.41
CA GLY A 11 20.37 -25.73 14.11
C GLY A 11 20.72 -24.28 13.81
N ARG A 12 20.73 -23.88 12.52
CA ARG A 12 21.02 -22.51 12.09
C ARG A 12 20.00 -21.48 12.62
N PHE A 13 18.72 -21.83 12.64
CA PHE A 13 17.67 -20.97 13.21
C PHE A 13 17.85 -20.80 14.72
N ARG A 14 18.26 -21.84 15.45
CA ARG A 14 18.63 -21.70 16.87
C ARG A 14 19.75 -20.68 17.05
N ASP A 15 20.80 -20.79 16.25
CA ASP A 15 21.96 -19.91 16.36
C ASP A 15 21.60 -18.47 15.99
N HIS A 16 20.71 -18.28 15.01
CA HIS A 16 20.14 -16.97 14.69
C HIS A 16 19.35 -16.41 15.88
N TYR A 17 18.34 -17.13 16.39
CA TYR A 17 17.53 -16.66 17.52
C TYR A 17 18.33 -16.42 18.81
N ARG A 18 19.49 -17.06 18.97
CA ARG A 18 20.39 -16.82 20.12
C ARG A 18 21.17 -15.51 19.99
N ARG A 19 21.41 -15.03 18.77
CA ARG A 19 22.28 -13.88 18.47
C ARG A 19 21.51 -12.62 18.12
N THR A 20 20.26 -12.77 17.72
CA THR A 20 19.38 -11.67 17.32
C THR A 20 18.58 -11.19 18.51
N GLU A 21 18.60 -9.90 18.77
CA GLU A 21 17.65 -9.26 19.68
C GLU A 21 16.31 -9.08 18.96
N ILE A 22 15.22 -9.50 19.59
CA ILE A 22 13.88 -9.48 19.00
C ILE A 22 13.00 -8.55 19.81
N THR A 23 12.60 -7.46 19.17
CA THR A 23 11.66 -6.51 19.73
C THR A 23 10.24 -7.02 19.52
N PRO A 24 9.46 -7.28 20.60
CA PRO A 24 8.06 -7.68 20.44
C PRO A 24 7.20 -6.51 19.94
N PRO A 25 6.05 -6.79 19.30
CA PRO A 25 5.15 -5.74 18.84
C PRO A 25 4.51 -4.98 20.02
N PRO A 26 3.96 -3.77 19.80
CA PRO A 26 3.16 -3.09 20.80
C PRO A 26 2.01 -3.98 21.31
N ALA A 27 1.76 -3.93 22.62
CA ALA A 27 0.75 -4.74 23.31
C ALA A 27 0.88 -6.25 23.03
N ALA A 28 2.12 -6.75 22.98
CA ALA A 28 2.45 -8.14 22.66
C ALA A 28 1.67 -9.20 23.47
N ASN A 29 1.33 -8.86 24.72
CA ASN A 29 0.56 -9.70 25.64
C ASN A 29 -0.92 -9.84 25.26
N GLU A 30 -1.46 -8.92 24.46
CA GLU A 30 -2.84 -8.90 23.98
C GLU A 30 -2.98 -9.54 22.59
N ARG A 31 -1.88 -10.00 22.00
CA ARG A 31 -1.87 -10.57 20.65
C ARG A 31 -1.87 -12.09 20.68
N GLU A 32 -2.58 -12.68 19.74
CA GLU A 32 -2.44 -14.10 19.44
C GLU A 32 -1.11 -14.33 18.74
N TRP A 33 -0.39 -15.36 19.16
CA TRP A 33 0.84 -15.81 18.55
C TRP A 33 0.62 -17.12 17.79
N GLY A 34 1.31 -17.22 16.65
CA GLY A 34 1.34 -18.43 15.85
C GLY A 34 2.74 -18.71 15.34
N TYR A 35 3.07 -19.98 15.13
CA TYR A 35 4.37 -20.36 14.58
C TYR A 35 4.30 -21.66 13.80
N ILE A 36 5.23 -21.80 12.86
CA ILE A 36 5.39 -23.02 12.06
C ILE A 36 6.66 -23.74 12.53
N PRO A 37 6.57 -24.93 13.14
CA PRO A 37 7.74 -25.71 13.51
C PRO A 37 8.38 -26.42 12.31
N TRP A 38 9.56 -27.00 12.53
CA TRP A 38 10.15 -27.96 11.60
C TRP A 38 9.49 -29.33 11.78
N THR A 39 8.58 -29.70 10.88
CA THR A 39 7.87 -31.00 10.88
C THR A 39 8.46 -31.98 9.87
N ASP A 40 8.02 -33.24 9.94
CA ASP A 40 8.21 -34.23 8.87
C ASP A 40 7.02 -34.23 7.93
N GLY A 41 7.23 -34.70 6.70
CA GLY A 41 6.19 -34.79 5.69
C GLY A 41 6.03 -33.54 4.82
N PRO A 42 5.09 -33.60 3.85
CA PRO A 42 4.83 -32.50 2.91
C PRO A 42 4.04 -31.35 3.55
N ASP A 43 3.26 -31.64 4.59
CA ASP A 43 2.32 -30.68 5.16
C ASP A 43 2.98 -29.74 6.17
N THR A 44 2.65 -28.46 6.03
CA THR A 44 3.08 -27.42 6.98
C THR A 44 1.96 -27.19 8.00
N THR A 45 2.16 -27.67 9.23
CA THR A 45 1.19 -27.44 10.32
C THR A 45 1.57 -26.17 11.09
N MET A 46 0.64 -25.23 11.17
CA MET A 46 0.79 -24.04 12.01
C MET A 46 0.26 -24.32 13.43
N VAL A 47 1.03 -23.95 14.45
CA VAL A 47 0.55 -23.88 15.84
C VAL A 47 0.04 -22.47 16.08
N ARG A 48 -1.20 -22.33 16.55
CA ARG A 48 -1.89 -21.04 16.77
C ARG A 48 -2.60 -21.03 18.13
N HIS A 49 -3.37 -19.97 18.40
CA HIS A 49 -4.11 -19.80 19.66
C HIS A 49 -3.16 -19.81 20.87
N ARG A 50 -2.05 -19.07 20.76
CA ARG A 50 -1.06 -18.93 21.84
C ARG A 50 -1.05 -17.50 22.34
N SER A 51 -0.96 -17.34 23.65
CA SER A 51 -0.67 -16.05 24.28
C SER A 51 0.78 -16.00 24.75
N LEU A 52 1.32 -14.80 24.99
CA LEU A 52 2.65 -14.70 25.60
C LEU A 52 2.74 -15.38 26.97
N LEU A 53 1.65 -15.43 27.73
CA LEU A 53 1.61 -16.17 29.00
C LEU A 53 1.91 -17.66 28.81
N GLU A 54 1.40 -18.26 27.73
CA GLU A 54 1.68 -19.67 27.41
C GLU A 54 3.07 -19.87 26.80
N LEU A 55 3.54 -18.92 25.99
CA LEU A 55 4.85 -19.01 25.35
C LEU A 55 5.99 -18.81 26.36
N GLY A 56 5.76 -17.99 27.38
CA GLY A 56 6.75 -17.53 28.35
C GLY A 56 7.61 -16.41 27.78
N ASP A 57 8.89 -16.40 28.15
CA ASP A 57 9.87 -15.50 27.55
C ASP A 57 10.01 -15.78 26.04
N LEU A 58 9.81 -14.75 25.23
CA LEU A 58 9.80 -14.88 23.76
C LEU A 58 11.16 -15.33 23.23
N SER A 59 12.26 -14.78 23.76
CA SER A 59 13.62 -15.11 23.32
C SER A 59 13.96 -16.57 23.65
N GLU A 60 13.67 -17.02 24.86
CA GLU A 60 13.84 -18.41 25.27
C GLU A 60 12.95 -19.36 24.44
N PHE A 61 11.69 -18.96 24.20
CA PHE A 61 10.77 -19.72 23.35
C PHE A 61 11.35 -19.93 21.95
N LEU A 62 11.87 -18.88 21.31
CA LEU A 62 12.43 -18.94 19.96
C LEU A 62 13.69 -19.80 19.89
N VAL A 63 14.60 -19.66 20.85
CA VAL A 63 15.81 -20.50 20.94
C VAL A 63 15.47 -21.97 21.18
N ARG A 64 14.45 -22.24 22.01
CA ARG A 64 14.02 -23.61 22.34
C ARG A 64 13.28 -24.27 21.17
N LYS A 65 12.21 -23.63 20.68
CA LYS A 65 11.30 -24.19 19.67
C LYS A 65 11.90 -24.13 18.27
N ARG A 66 12.70 -23.10 17.97
CA ARG A 66 13.39 -22.90 16.69
C ARG A 66 12.42 -22.93 15.51
N PRO A 67 11.32 -22.16 15.56
CA PRO A 67 10.32 -22.19 14.50
C PRO A 67 10.91 -21.74 13.16
N ARG A 68 10.30 -22.17 12.05
CA ARG A 68 10.58 -21.70 10.70
C ARG A 68 10.02 -20.30 10.47
N HIS A 69 8.81 -20.09 10.99
CA HIS A 69 8.06 -18.84 10.86
C HIS A 69 7.37 -18.55 12.19
N VAL A 70 7.25 -17.27 12.52
CA VAL A 70 6.60 -16.77 13.72
C VAL A 70 5.75 -15.58 13.33
N TYR A 71 4.55 -15.53 13.87
CA TYR A 71 3.53 -14.55 13.55
C TYR A 71 2.86 -14.10 14.84
N PHE A 72 2.34 -12.88 14.81
CA PHE A 72 1.38 -12.38 15.79
C PHE A 72 0.17 -11.80 15.04
N SER A 73 -0.98 -11.76 15.68
CA SER A 73 -2.19 -11.18 15.10
C SER A 73 -2.10 -9.66 15.00
N ALA A 74 -2.62 -9.09 13.90
CA ALA A 74 -2.87 -7.64 13.82
C ALA A 74 -3.89 -7.19 14.88
N GLY A 75 -4.84 -8.07 15.22
CA GLY A 75 -5.82 -7.87 16.28
C GLY A 75 -5.24 -8.00 17.69
N ARG A 76 -5.87 -7.29 18.62
CA ARG A 76 -5.66 -7.35 20.07
C ARG A 76 -6.91 -7.92 20.73
N PHE A 77 -6.70 -8.74 21.74
CA PHE A 77 -7.69 -9.58 22.38
C PHE A 77 -7.51 -9.54 23.89
N ARG A 78 -8.61 -9.67 24.64
CA ARG A 78 -8.53 -9.83 26.09
C ARG A 78 -8.01 -11.23 26.45
N ASP A 79 -8.41 -12.26 25.71
CA ASP A 79 -7.88 -13.62 25.84
C ASP A 79 -7.31 -14.13 24.50
N PRO A 80 -6.06 -13.75 24.15
CA PRO A 80 -5.46 -14.13 22.87
C PRO A 80 -5.19 -15.65 22.71
N GLY A 81 -5.19 -16.41 23.82
CA GLY A 81 -5.01 -17.86 23.81
C GLY A 81 -6.28 -18.64 23.49
N ALA A 82 -7.45 -18.00 23.53
CA ALA A 82 -8.72 -18.67 23.29
C ALA A 82 -8.84 -19.24 21.87
N SER A 83 -9.55 -20.37 21.78
CA SER A 83 -9.71 -21.12 20.53
C SER A 83 -10.75 -20.53 19.58
N SER A 84 -11.80 -19.89 20.12
CA SER A 84 -12.86 -19.27 19.34
C SER A 84 -12.80 -17.73 19.39
N MET A 85 -13.28 -17.07 18.34
CA MET A 85 -13.25 -15.59 18.27
C MET A 85 -14.11 -14.92 19.33
N HIS A 86 -15.24 -15.53 19.70
CA HIS A 86 -16.11 -15.00 20.75
C HIS A 86 -15.41 -15.03 22.12
N GLU A 87 -14.73 -16.13 22.44
CA GLU A 87 -13.98 -16.25 23.69
C GLU A 87 -12.75 -15.35 23.74
N LYS A 88 -12.12 -15.06 22.58
CA LYS A 88 -10.97 -14.15 22.52
C LYS A 88 -11.28 -12.74 22.98
N ASP A 89 -12.54 -12.30 22.83
CA ASP A 89 -12.99 -10.96 23.20
C ASP A 89 -12.13 -9.88 22.52
N TRP A 90 -12.41 -9.63 21.24
CA TRP A 90 -11.69 -8.69 20.40
C TRP A 90 -11.75 -7.27 20.95
N GLN A 91 -10.61 -6.58 20.98
CA GLN A 91 -10.49 -5.22 21.50
C GLN A 91 -10.25 -4.20 20.37
N SER A 92 -9.28 -4.45 19.51
CA SER A 92 -8.91 -3.57 18.40
C SER A 92 -8.03 -4.30 17.38
N ALA A 93 -7.67 -3.65 16.26
CA ALA A 93 -6.70 -4.19 15.31
C ALA A 93 -5.92 -3.08 14.60
N ASP A 94 -4.61 -3.28 14.46
CA ASP A 94 -3.76 -2.46 13.59
C ASP A 94 -4.34 -2.48 12.15
N LEU A 95 -4.31 -1.35 11.44
CA LEU A 95 -4.60 -1.33 10.00
C LEU A 95 -3.32 -1.73 9.27
N VAL A 96 -3.38 -2.83 8.51
CA VAL A 96 -2.19 -3.44 7.89
C VAL A 96 -2.37 -3.47 6.38
N PHE A 97 -1.36 -2.95 5.69
CA PHE A 97 -1.22 -3.08 4.24
C PHE A 97 -0.09 -4.08 3.95
N ASP A 98 -0.36 -5.05 3.10
CA ASP A 98 0.61 -6.06 2.67
C ASP A 98 0.88 -5.87 1.17
N LEU A 99 2.12 -5.51 0.84
CA LEU A 99 2.61 -5.40 -0.52
C LEU A 99 3.48 -6.60 -0.82
N ASP A 100 3.08 -7.39 -1.81
CA ASP A 100 3.87 -8.50 -2.33
C ASP A 100 4.18 -8.25 -3.80
N ALA A 101 5.46 -8.26 -4.17
CA ALA A 101 5.90 -7.93 -5.53
C ALA A 101 5.20 -8.79 -6.59
N ASP A 102 4.92 -10.06 -6.32
CA ASP A 102 4.30 -10.98 -7.28
C ASP A 102 2.85 -10.59 -7.63
N HIS A 103 2.24 -9.76 -6.80
CA HIS A 103 0.86 -9.29 -6.96
C HIS A 103 0.79 -7.86 -7.49
N LEU A 104 1.94 -7.20 -7.72
CA LEU A 104 1.96 -5.83 -8.25
C LEU A 104 1.72 -5.84 -9.77
N PRO A 105 0.82 -4.99 -10.28
CA PRO A 105 0.58 -4.88 -11.72
C PRO A 105 1.81 -4.50 -12.54
N SER A 106 2.78 -3.81 -11.92
CA SER A 106 4.03 -3.40 -12.57
C SER A 106 5.05 -4.53 -12.71
N VAL A 107 4.81 -5.68 -12.08
CA VAL A 107 5.73 -6.83 -12.08
C VAL A 107 5.29 -7.87 -13.09
N THR A 108 6.22 -8.31 -13.94
CA THR A 108 6.03 -9.38 -14.91
C THR A 108 6.73 -10.65 -14.45
N LEU A 109 5.95 -11.60 -13.93
CA LEU A 109 6.48 -12.86 -13.39
C LEU A 109 7.22 -13.68 -14.45
N GLY A 110 8.46 -14.07 -14.13
CA GLY A 110 9.31 -14.85 -15.02
C GLY A 110 10.16 -14.01 -15.98
N GLU A 111 9.87 -12.72 -16.12
CA GLU A 111 10.68 -11.77 -16.88
C GLU A 111 11.51 -10.88 -15.95
N ASP A 112 10.86 -10.28 -14.94
CA ASP A 112 11.56 -9.49 -13.94
C ASP A 112 12.47 -10.36 -13.07
N SER A 113 13.70 -9.92 -12.91
CA SER A 113 14.62 -10.47 -11.93
C SER A 113 14.13 -10.17 -10.50
N TYR A 114 14.58 -10.97 -9.54
CA TYR A 114 14.27 -10.76 -8.12
C TYR A 114 14.63 -9.35 -7.62
N ALA A 115 15.71 -8.76 -8.14
CA ALA A 115 16.11 -7.40 -7.79
C ALA A 115 15.14 -6.35 -8.36
N GLU A 116 14.68 -6.52 -9.59
CA GLU A 116 13.68 -5.64 -10.21
C GLU A 116 12.33 -5.74 -9.50
N MET A 117 11.90 -6.94 -9.11
CA MET A 117 10.70 -7.14 -8.31
C MET A 117 10.76 -6.39 -6.98
N LEU A 118 11.90 -6.46 -6.29
CA LEU A 118 12.12 -5.72 -5.04
C LEU A 118 12.12 -4.20 -5.26
N ALA A 119 12.73 -3.71 -6.34
CA ALA A 119 12.73 -2.29 -6.69
C ALA A 119 11.30 -1.79 -6.95
N LYS A 120 10.56 -2.47 -7.85
CA LYS A 120 9.17 -2.15 -8.16
C LYS A 120 8.27 -2.19 -6.92
N CYS A 121 8.50 -3.15 -6.02
CA CYS A 121 7.76 -3.24 -4.76
C CYS A 121 8.10 -2.09 -3.80
N LYS A 122 9.36 -1.67 -3.74
CA LYS A 122 9.77 -0.49 -2.97
C LYS A 122 9.16 0.79 -3.53
N ASP A 123 9.08 0.94 -4.85
CA ASP A 123 8.42 2.08 -5.49
C ASP A 123 6.92 2.10 -5.17
N ALA A 124 6.27 0.92 -5.22
CA ALA A 124 4.87 0.79 -4.81
C ALA A 124 4.65 1.11 -3.32
N LEU A 125 5.59 0.74 -2.44
CA LEU A 125 5.58 1.14 -1.04
C LEU A 125 5.66 2.66 -0.90
N GLY A 126 6.55 3.33 -1.64
CA GLY A 126 6.67 4.79 -1.62
C GLY A 126 5.34 5.48 -1.92
N ARG A 127 4.69 5.07 -3.02
CA ARG A 127 3.36 5.58 -3.37
C ARG A 127 2.30 5.30 -2.31
N LEU A 128 2.31 4.11 -1.69
CA LEU A 128 1.39 3.83 -0.58
C LEU A 128 1.63 4.78 0.58
N LEU A 129 2.89 5.04 0.95
CA LEU A 129 3.21 5.93 2.06
C LEU A 129 2.73 7.36 1.79
N GLU A 130 2.84 7.86 0.57
CA GLU A 130 2.23 9.16 0.21
C GLU A 130 0.73 9.19 0.54
N PHE A 131 -0.04 8.13 0.24
CA PHE A 131 -1.45 8.11 0.62
C PHE A 131 -1.63 8.12 2.15
N LEU A 132 -0.84 7.30 2.87
CA LEU A 132 -0.98 7.16 4.31
C LEU A 132 -0.55 8.43 5.06
N GLU A 133 0.48 9.12 4.59
CA GLU A 133 1.06 10.31 5.22
C GLU A 133 0.41 11.60 4.73
N ASP A 134 0.21 11.79 3.42
CA ASP A 134 -0.26 13.06 2.87
C ASP A 134 -1.79 13.16 2.85
N ASP A 135 -2.49 12.08 2.44
CA ASP A 135 -3.94 12.10 2.30
C ASP A 135 -4.64 11.80 3.64
N PHE A 136 -4.19 10.75 4.34
CA PHE A 136 -4.81 10.33 5.60
C PHE A 136 -4.19 10.95 6.85
N ALA A 137 -2.99 11.55 6.73
CA ALA A 137 -2.25 12.11 7.85
C ALA A 137 -2.04 11.12 9.01
N PHE A 138 -1.79 9.85 8.70
CA PHE A 138 -1.41 8.87 9.72
C PHE A 138 0.01 9.12 10.20
N GLU A 139 0.18 9.13 11.52
CA GLU A 139 1.46 9.44 12.16
C GLU A 139 2.16 8.21 12.73
N ASN A 140 1.40 7.15 13.09
CA ASN A 140 1.93 5.97 13.76
C ASN A 140 2.08 4.80 12.79
N LEU A 141 3.10 4.92 11.93
CA LEU A 141 3.45 3.93 10.91
C LEU A 141 4.66 3.09 11.33
N GLU A 142 4.56 1.77 11.15
CA GLU A 142 5.70 0.86 11.20
C GLU A 142 5.81 0.07 9.89
N ILE A 143 6.93 0.24 9.20
CA ILE A 143 7.23 -0.44 7.94
C ILE A 143 8.16 -1.61 8.23
N VAL A 144 7.77 -2.80 7.77
CA VAL A 144 8.52 -4.04 7.99
C VAL A 144 8.74 -4.73 6.65
N PHE A 145 9.99 -5.07 6.35
CA PHE A 145 10.27 -5.96 5.22
C PHE A 145 9.78 -7.38 5.55
N SER A 146 9.00 -8.00 4.68
CA SER A 146 8.37 -9.30 4.93
C SER A 146 9.38 -10.46 5.04
N GLY A 147 10.65 -10.21 4.71
CA GLY A 147 11.71 -11.22 4.63
C GLY A 147 11.75 -11.96 3.30
N GLY A 148 10.86 -11.61 2.36
CA GLY A 148 10.73 -12.21 1.05
C GLY A 148 10.85 -11.17 -0.06
N ARG A 149 9.71 -10.77 -0.64
CA ARG A 149 9.65 -9.84 -1.79
C ARG A 149 8.66 -8.71 -1.57
N GLY A 150 8.44 -8.34 -0.31
CA GLY A 150 7.34 -7.48 0.05
C GLY A 150 7.57 -6.71 1.33
N TYR A 151 6.58 -5.88 1.65
CA TYR A 151 6.58 -5.03 2.83
C TYR A 151 5.20 -5.08 3.49
N HIS A 152 5.20 -5.01 4.82
CA HIS A 152 4.00 -4.73 5.58
C HIS A 152 4.10 -3.31 6.14
N VAL A 153 3.01 -2.56 6.04
CA VAL A 153 2.87 -1.27 6.73
C VAL A 153 1.80 -1.44 7.80
N HIS A 154 2.16 -1.24 9.06
CA HIS A 154 1.26 -1.25 10.20
C HIS A 154 0.94 0.19 10.58
N VAL A 155 -0.33 0.58 10.48
CA VAL A 155 -0.87 1.85 10.97
C VAL A 155 -1.54 1.61 12.33
N ARG A 156 -1.16 2.41 13.33
CA ARG A 156 -1.60 2.23 14.73
C ARG A 156 -2.20 3.49 15.35
N ASP A 157 -2.58 4.45 14.54
CA ASP A 157 -3.31 5.65 14.93
C ASP A 157 -4.63 5.29 15.61
N GLU A 158 -4.99 5.99 16.68
CA GLU A 158 -6.14 5.64 17.52
C GLU A 158 -7.47 5.61 16.74
N ASN A 159 -7.60 6.48 15.74
CA ASN A 159 -8.77 6.60 14.88
C ASN A 159 -8.99 5.40 13.94
N VAL A 160 -7.98 4.56 13.69
CA VAL A 160 -8.11 3.38 12.81
C VAL A 160 -8.25 2.05 13.54
N LEU A 161 -7.90 2.00 14.83
CA LEU A 161 -7.80 0.76 15.59
C LEU A 161 -9.13 0.01 15.72
N HIS A 162 -10.24 0.73 15.74
CA HIS A 162 -11.59 0.18 15.92
C HIS A 162 -12.40 0.09 14.63
N LEU A 163 -11.80 0.42 13.48
CA LEU A 163 -12.51 0.34 12.20
C LEU A 163 -12.98 -1.09 11.93
N GLU A 164 -14.24 -1.21 11.54
CA GLU A 164 -14.80 -2.45 11.04
C GLU A 164 -14.28 -2.78 9.64
N ARG A 165 -14.52 -4.01 9.19
CA ARG A 165 -14.03 -4.50 7.90
C ARG A 165 -14.47 -3.64 6.71
N GLU A 166 -15.69 -3.13 6.74
CA GLU A 166 -16.24 -2.27 5.68
C GLU A 166 -15.51 -0.92 5.62
N HIS A 167 -15.34 -0.24 6.75
CA HIS A 167 -14.58 1.02 6.79
C HIS A 167 -13.12 0.86 6.35
N ARG A 168 -12.48 -0.26 6.71
CA ARG A 168 -11.12 -0.57 6.24
C ARG A 168 -11.08 -0.79 4.74
N ARG A 169 -12.16 -1.35 4.18
CA ARG A 169 -12.28 -1.54 2.73
C ARG A 169 -12.38 -0.21 2.00
N GLU A 170 -13.13 0.76 2.52
CA GLU A 170 -13.19 2.10 1.91
C GLU A 170 -11.81 2.77 1.84
N ILE A 171 -10.97 2.61 2.86
CA ILE A 171 -9.58 3.09 2.83
C ILE A 171 -8.78 2.41 1.71
N VAL A 172 -8.91 1.08 1.57
CA VAL A 172 -8.23 0.33 0.52
C VAL A 172 -8.75 0.72 -0.87
N ASP A 173 -10.06 0.88 -1.01
CA ASP A 173 -10.71 1.27 -2.27
C ASP A 173 -10.26 2.68 -2.68
N TYR A 174 -10.16 3.62 -1.73
CA TYR A 174 -9.55 4.94 -1.94
C TYR A 174 -8.11 4.86 -2.42
N VAL A 175 -7.22 4.13 -1.73
CA VAL A 175 -5.80 3.97 -2.13
C VAL A 175 -5.68 3.37 -3.53
N ARG A 176 -6.61 2.51 -3.92
CA ARG A 176 -6.63 1.86 -5.23
C ARG A 176 -7.35 2.68 -6.32
N GLY A 177 -7.96 3.81 -5.97
CA GLY A 177 -8.79 4.61 -6.89
C GLY A 177 -10.03 3.84 -7.38
N ILE A 178 -10.53 2.88 -6.61
CA ILE A 178 -11.73 2.11 -6.97
C ILE A 178 -12.96 3.01 -6.80
N GLY A 179 -13.78 3.08 -7.84
CA GLY A 179 -14.99 3.91 -7.83
C GLY A 179 -14.73 5.39 -8.09
N LEU A 180 -13.50 5.78 -8.43
CA LEU A 180 -13.18 7.14 -8.83
C LEU A 180 -13.65 7.39 -10.27
N GLU A 181 -14.62 8.27 -10.43
CA GLU A 181 -15.13 8.68 -11.75
C GLU A 181 -14.64 10.09 -12.10
N TYR A 182 -14.25 10.30 -13.36
CA TYR A 182 -13.69 11.59 -13.82
C TYR A 182 -14.63 12.78 -13.58
N ASP A 183 -15.93 12.57 -13.78
CA ASP A 183 -16.92 13.63 -13.61
C ASP A 183 -17.11 14.04 -12.14
N GLU A 184 -16.74 13.20 -11.18
CA GLU A 184 -16.80 13.53 -9.74
C GLU A 184 -15.70 14.51 -9.31
N LEU A 185 -14.63 14.62 -10.10
CA LEU A 185 -13.51 15.53 -9.84
C LEU A 185 -13.71 16.90 -10.49
N ILE A 186 -14.80 17.12 -11.21
CA ILE A 186 -14.98 18.30 -12.06
C ILE A 186 -16.17 19.11 -11.59
N GLU A 187 -15.90 20.36 -11.23
CA GLU A 187 -16.95 21.34 -11.01
C GLU A 187 -17.29 22.02 -12.33
N THR A 188 -18.59 22.13 -12.62
CA THR A 188 -19.08 22.78 -13.83
C THR A 188 -19.89 24.02 -13.47
N GLU A 189 -19.40 25.18 -13.90
CA GLU A 189 -20.09 26.45 -13.73
C GLU A 189 -20.61 26.97 -15.08
N THR A 190 -21.85 27.44 -15.10
CA THR A 190 -22.39 28.13 -16.28
C THR A 190 -21.89 29.56 -16.31
N VAL A 191 -21.03 29.89 -17.27
CA VAL A 191 -20.54 31.28 -17.44
C VAL A 191 -21.42 31.98 -18.48
N ALA A 192 -22.18 32.98 -18.02
CA ALA A 192 -22.93 33.85 -18.90
C ALA A 192 -21.95 34.79 -19.63
N GLY A 193 -21.68 34.52 -20.90
CA GLY A 193 -20.84 35.40 -21.72
C GLY A 193 -21.49 36.76 -21.94
N LEU A 194 -20.73 37.84 -21.72
CA LEU A 194 -21.01 39.17 -22.28
C LEU A 194 -21.06 39.07 -23.82
N GLY A 195 -22.22 38.73 -24.38
CA GLY A 195 -22.50 38.78 -25.82
C GLY A 195 -22.49 37.47 -26.61
N ARG A 196 -22.33 36.28 -26.00
CA ARG A 196 -22.53 34.99 -26.69
C ARG A 196 -23.93 34.42 -26.41
N LYS A 197 -24.64 34.00 -27.47
CA LYS A 197 -26.02 33.48 -27.42
C LYS A 197 -26.16 32.06 -26.86
N THR A 198 -25.05 31.38 -26.58
CA THR A 198 -25.01 30.04 -26.01
C THR A 198 -24.25 30.07 -24.69
N PRO A 199 -24.82 29.54 -23.58
CA PRO A 199 -24.10 29.37 -22.33
C PRO A 199 -22.84 28.53 -22.59
N THR A 200 -21.69 28.95 -22.07
CA THR A 200 -20.47 28.15 -22.10
C THR A 200 -20.25 27.62 -20.70
N GLU A 201 -20.10 26.31 -20.58
CA GLU A 201 -19.78 25.64 -19.32
C GLU A 201 -18.27 25.74 -19.09
N ARG A 202 -17.87 26.29 -17.94
CA ARG A 202 -16.49 26.23 -17.45
C ARG A 202 -16.37 24.99 -16.58
N ARG A 203 -15.42 24.13 -16.91
CA ARG A 203 -15.07 22.94 -16.14
C ARG A 203 -13.76 23.22 -15.40
N THR A 204 -13.74 22.95 -14.11
CA THR A 204 -12.60 23.18 -13.22
C THR A 204 -12.28 21.86 -12.53
N LEU A 205 -11.03 21.42 -12.57
CA LEU A 205 -10.61 20.25 -11.79
C LEU A 205 -10.56 20.65 -10.32
N GLN A 206 -11.17 19.86 -9.44
CA GLN A 206 -11.04 20.03 -8.00
C GLN A 206 -9.67 19.53 -7.57
N ILE A 207 -8.78 20.46 -7.22
CA ILE A 207 -7.38 20.16 -6.85
C ILE A 207 -7.15 20.17 -5.34
N GLU A 208 -8.22 20.34 -4.55
CA GLU A 208 -8.15 20.38 -3.09
C GLU A 208 -8.11 18.97 -2.49
N GLY A 209 -6.91 18.48 -2.23
CA GLY A 209 -6.64 17.23 -1.54
C GLY A 209 -6.87 15.96 -2.37
N GLY A 210 -6.37 14.86 -1.82
CA GLY A 210 -6.63 13.51 -2.28
C GLY A 210 -6.38 13.25 -3.77
N TRP A 211 -7.27 12.49 -4.40
CA TRP A 211 -7.16 12.16 -5.84
C TRP A 211 -7.18 13.37 -6.75
N GLY A 212 -7.86 14.46 -6.37
CA GLY A 212 -7.87 15.72 -7.11
C GLY A 212 -6.47 16.31 -7.25
N THR A 213 -5.78 16.50 -6.13
CA THR A 213 -4.37 16.94 -6.12
C THR A 213 -3.46 15.96 -6.86
N ARG A 214 -3.59 14.65 -6.64
CA ARG A 214 -2.72 13.65 -7.29
C ARG A 214 -2.85 13.64 -8.81
N ILE A 215 -4.08 13.74 -9.32
CA ILE A 215 -4.33 13.82 -10.75
C ILE A 215 -3.80 15.13 -11.32
N HIS A 216 -3.99 16.23 -10.60
CA HIS A 216 -3.47 17.53 -11.00
C HIS A 216 -1.94 17.56 -11.05
N ASP A 217 -1.25 17.05 -10.03
CA ASP A 217 0.21 16.96 -9.99
C ASP A 217 0.74 16.10 -11.14
N HIS A 218 0.11 14.95 -11.39
CA HIS A 218 0.47 14.10 -12.52
C HIS A 218 0.26 14.81 -13.87
N PHE A 219 -0.85 15.53 -14.01
CA PHE A 219 -1.15 16.32 -15.19
C PHE A 219 -0.13 17.44 -15.39
N MET A 220 0.23 18.18 -14.35
CA MET A 220 1.21 19.25 -14.41
C MET A 220 2.62 18.73 -14.76
N ALA A 221 3.02 17.59 -14.19
CA ALA A 221 4.28 16.93 -14.55
C ALA A 221 4.30 16.51 -16.03
N PHE A 222 3.19 15.99 -16.55
CA PHE A 222 3.05 15.67 -17.96
C PHE A 222 3.11 16.92 -18.87
N ILE A 223 2.51 18.02 -18.45
CA ILE A 223 2.61 19.31 -19.16
C ILE A 223 4.06 19.81 -19.19
N ASP A 224 4.79 19.72 -18.07
CA ASP A 224 6.20 20.11 -18.02
C ASP A 224 7.07 19.22 -18.94
N GLU A 225 6.80 17.92 -18.99
CA GLU A 225 7.45 17.00 -19.93
C GLU A 225 7.18 17.40 -21.39
N LEU A 226 5.93 17.67 -21.74
CA LEU A 226 5.56 18.11 -23.09
C LEU A 226 6.24 19.42 -23.50
N LEU A 227 6.36 20.37 -22.56
CA LEU A 227 7.00 21.66 -22.82
C LEU A 227 8.53 21.55 -22.94
N ALA A 228 9.12 20.50 -22.39
CA ALA A 228 10.56 20.22 -22.51
C ALA A 228 10.92 19.46 -23.82
N MET A 229 9.94 18.89 -24.52
CA MET A 229 10.11 18.20 -25.79
C MET A 229 10.20 19.17 -26.99
N GLU A 230 10.79 18.71 -28.09
CA GLU A 230 10.66 19.35 -29.40
C GLU A 230 9.19 19.32 -29.86
N GLU A 231 8.75 20.36 -30.58
CA GLU A 231 7.33 20.56 -30.90
C GLU A 231 6.69 19.37 -31.63
N ASP A 232 7.36 18.83 -32.65
CA ASP A 232 6.85 17.68 -33.41
C ASP A 232 6.70 16.45 -32.51
N ALA A 233 7.64 16.22 -31.59
CA ALA A 233 7.60 15.10 -30.65
C ALA A 233 6.49 15.28 -29.60
N ALA A 234 6.28 16.50 -29.10
CA ALA A 234 5.18 16.81 -28.18
C ALA A 234 3.81 16.59 -28.84
N LEU A 235 3.67 16.97 -30.12
CA LEU A 235 2.45 16.74 -30.89
C LEU A 235 2.20 15.26 -31.17
N GLU A 236 3.25 14.49 -31.46
CA GLU A 236 3.15 13.04 -31.63
C GLU A 236 2.73 12.37 -30.30
N ARG A 237 3.37 12.74 -29.19
CA ARG A 237 3.04 12.23 -27.85
C ARG A 237 1.58 12.49 -27.47
N LEU A 238 1.06 13.69 -27.75
CA LEU A 238 -0.34 14.02 -27.51
C LEU A 238 -1.32 13.19 -28.36
N GLN A 239 -0.92 12.80 -29.56
CA GLN A 239 -1.76 12.02 -30.48
C GLN A 239 -1.81 10.52 -30.17
N GLU A 240 -0.96 10.03 -29.26
CA GLU A 240 -1.04 8.66 -28.74
C GLU A 240 -2.28 8.42 -27.86
N PHE A 241 -2.89 9.48 -27.34
CA PHE A 241 -4.09 9.38 -26.52
C PHE A 241 -5.34 9.27 -27.38
N ASP A 242 -6.20 8.30 -27.04
CA ASP A 242 -7.46 8.07 -27.74
C ASP A 242 -8.31 9.34 -27.81
N GLY A 243 -8.72 9.70 -29.02
CA GLY A 243 -9.59 10.85 -29.28
C GLY A 243 -8.87 12.20 -29.39
N ILE A 244 -7.52 12.23 -29.36
CA ILE A 244 -6.71 13.43 -29.64
C ILE A 244 -6.11 13.33 -31.06
N GLY A 245 -6.70 14.04 -32.00
CA GLY A 245 -6.10 14.25 -33.33
C GLY A 245 -5.21 15.50 -33.37
N GLU A 246 -4.49 15.69 -34.49
CA GLU A 246 -3.56 16.81 -34.73
C GLU A 246 -4.08 18.19 -34.28
N GLY A 247 -5.33 18.53 -34.62
CA GLY A 247 -5.92 19.81 -34.23
C GLY A 247 -6.11 19.96 -32.72
N LYS A 248 -6.50 18.89 -32.01
CA LYS A 248 -6.62 18.90 -30.55
C LYS A 248 -5.25 18.92 -29.89
N ALA A 249 -4.28 18.15 -30.41
CA ALA A 249 -2.91 18.17 -29.92
C ALA A 249 -2.30 19.58 -30.01
N THR A 250 -2.45 20.23 -31.15
CA THR A 250 -1.99 21.62 -31.36
C THR A 250 -2.67 22.59 -30.39
N ALA A 251 -3.99 22.46 -30.17
CA ALA A 251 -4.72 23.29 -29.22
C ALA A 251 -4.24 23.07 -27.78
N THR A 252 -4.04 21.82 -27.36
CA THR A 252 -3.54 21.45 -26.03
C THR A 252 -2.13 22.00 -25.81
N LEU A 253 -1.21 21.82 -26.76
CA LEU A 253 0.16 22.34 -26.64
C LEU A 253 0.19 23.87 -26.57
N ASN A 254 -0.66 24.53 -27.35
CA ASN A 254 -0.82 25.98 -27.26
C ASN A 254 -1.40 26.43 -25.91
N ALA A 255 -2.36 25.70 -25.34
CA ALA A 255 -2.88 25.98 -24.01
C ALA A 255 -1.81 25.78 -22.93
N ALA A 256 -1.02 24.71 -23.02
CA ALA A 256 0.12 24.46 -22.12
C ALA A 256 1.13 25.61 -22.11
N ARG A 257 1.45 26.17 -23.28
CA ARG A 257 2.41 27.28 -23.43
C ARG A 257 1.85 28.62 -22.94
N ASN A 258 0.56 28.87 -23.13
CA ASN A 258 -0.03 30.21 -23.00
C ASN A 258 -0.98 30.38 -21.80
N ASN A 259 -1.36 29.30 -21.12
CA ASN A 259 -2.34 29.32 -20.03
C ASN A 259 -1.86 28.56 -18.79
N ARG A 260 -0.56 28.63 -18.47
CA ARG A 260 0.02 27.89 -17.35
C ARG A 260 -0.65 28.23 -16.01
N GLU A 261 -0.86 29.51 -15.72
CA GLU A 261 -1.53 29.95 -14.49
C GLU A 261 -2.95 29.36 -14.35
N GLY A 262 -3.68 29.24 -15.46
CA GLY A 262 -5.00 28.63 -15.47
C GLY A 262 -4.95 27.11 -15.24
N LEU A 263 -3.94 26.43 -15.78
CA LEU A 263 -3.75 24.99 -15.54
C LEU A 263 -3.30 24.71 -14.10
N GLU A 264 -2.44 25.56 -13.53
CA GLU A 264 -2.00 25.47 -12.14
C GLU A 264 -3.14 25.72 -11.13
N ALA A 265 -4.17 26.47 -11.53
CA ALA A 265 -5.32 26.78 -10.68
C ALA A 265 -6.43 25.71 -10.68
N GLY A 266 -6.35 24.70 -11.56
CA GLY A 266 -7.38 23.66 -11.74
C GLY A 266 -8.42 23.97 -12.81
#